data_AF-A0A7X5QBZ9-F1
#
_entry.id   AF-A0A7X5QBZ9-F1
#
_cell.length_a   1.000
_cell.length_b   1.000
_cell.length_c   1.000
_cell.angle_alpha   90.00
_cell.angle_beta   90.00
_cell.angle_gamma   90.00
#
_symmetry.space_group_name_H-M   'P 1'
#
loop_
_entity.id
_entity.type
_entity.pdbx_description
1 polymer ?
#
loop_
_entity_poly.entity_id
_entity_poly.type
_entity_poly.pdbx_seq_one_letter_code
_entity_poly.pdbx_strand_id
1 'polypeptide(L)'
;MIIMVHEYSRNDRQKRPSFSSANPADPDMTGRENNRHRFPKDNYNKSNGDLFYGLALERGKYIKETNPNFNQDDPENAAMIIDVYNNGISMIILNSNVKKTPTNRLLNFINNFKKDRLQNLMKNPEKYAKDIKVKSDLREKISSREIEKYPLWNDYFESGIRNKKFNIAEIFKETASQYNSDYYHTWHIQGGNSASRLLWKRGSKLGIEMAASNQRTKIHFILDGLNIEQIVNKIKGPTPLKAGPGESITASELRYAYRNRARLAGRIHFYENGKETIAPWDKDPELWQKYTPKNKRGMEV
;
A
#
# COMPACT_ATOMS: atom_id res chain seq x y z
N MET A 1 54.06 -18.58 6.57
CA MET A 1 53.11 -18.86 5.48
C MET A 1 52.91 -17.55 4.73
N ILE A 2 53.59 -17.41 3.60
CA ILE A 2 53.73 -16.18 2.81
C ILE A 2 52.65 -16.21 1.74
N ILE A 3 51.85 -15.15 1.62
CA ILE A 3 50.99 -14.94 0.43
C ILE A 3 51.42 -13.63 -0.20
N MET A 4 51.94 -13.75 -1.42
CA MET A 4 52.50 -12.69 -2.23
C MET A 4 51.42 -11.74 -2.75
N VAL A 5 51.75 -10.45 -2.68
CA VAL A 5 51.11 -9.37 -3.43
C VAL A 5 51.63 -9.45 -4.87
N HIS A 6 50.73 -9.39 -5.85
CA HIS A 6 51.09 -9.16 -7.26
C HIS A 6 50.45 -7.86 -7.72
N GLU A 7 51.28 -6.82 -7.77
CA GLU A 7 51.05 -5.64 -8.61
C GLU A 7 51.31 -6.04 -10.07
N TYR A 8 50.48 -5.57 -11.00
CA TYR A 8 50.88 -5.46 -12.41
C TYR A 8 50.49 -4.12 -13.00
N SER A 9 51.42 -3.65 -13.82
CA SER A 9 51.70 -2.28 -14.25
C SER A 9 50.80 -1.77 -15.38
N ARG A 10 50.71 -0.43 -15.45
CA ARG A 10 50.32 0.36 -16.62
C ARG A 10 51.28 0.13 -17.78
N ASN A 11 50.74 -0.17 -18.96
CA ASN A 11 51.08 0.39 -20.28
C ASN A 11 50.70 -0.62 -21.37
N ASP A 12 49.64 -0.34 -22.13
CA ASP A 12 49.70 -0.58 -23.57
C ASP A 12 48.79 0.39 -24.33
N ARG A 13 49.41 1.08 -25.29
CA ARG A 13 48.81 2.07 -26.19
C ARG A 13 48.35 1.36 -27.46
N GLN A 14 47.26 1.89 -28.01
CA GLN A 14 46.92 1.95 -29.44
C GLN A 14 46.63 0.64 -30.19
N LYS A 15 45.36 0.51 -30.61
CA LYS A 15 44.99 0.30 -32.03
C LYS A 15 43.56 0.81 -32.27
N ARG A 16 43.45 1.88 -33.06
CA ARG A 16 42.20 2.35 -33.70
C ARG A 16 41.89 1.44 -34.90
N PRO A 17 40.62 1.37 -35.31
CA PRO A 17 40.31 1.51 -36.73
C PRO A 17 39.32 2.66 -36.96
N SER A 18 39.67 3.50 -37.93
CA SER A 18 38.85 4.50 -38.63
C SER A 18 38.75 4.00 -40.09
N PHE A 19 37.73 4.18 -40.93
CA PHE A 19 36.63 5.12 -41.13
C PHE A 19 35.59 4.41 -42.02
N SER A 20 34.31 4.80 -41.98
CA SER A 20 33.60 5.27 -43.20
C SER A 20 32.21 5.83 -42.85
N SER A 21 31.88 6.91 -43.53
CA SER A 21 30.82 7.91 -43.34
C SER A 21 29.56 7.68 -44.21
N ALA A 22 28.50 8.45 -43.88
CA ALA A 22 27.21 8.70 -44.56
C ALA A 22 26.01 8.02 -43.87
N ASN A 23 24.94 8.67 -43.40
CA ASN A 23 24.30 9.97 -43.69
C ASN A 23 23.72 10.60 -42.40
N PRO A 24 23.46 11.92 -42.35
CA PRO A 24 22.82 12.57 -41.21
C PRO A 24 21.32 12.27 -41.22
N ALA A 25 20.84 11.50 -40.23
CA ALA A 25 19.43 11.41 -39.96
C ALA A 25 18.96 12.67 -39.24
N ASP A 26 17.92 13.26 -39.82
CA ASP A 26 17.11 14.41 -39.41
C ASP A 26 16.92 14.54 -37.88
N PRO A 27 17.13 15.71 -37.24
CA PRO A 27 16.98 15.86 -35.79
C PRO A 27 15.52 15.94 -35.28
N ASP A 28 14.50 15.78 -36.14
CA ASP A 28 13.12 16.15 -35.82
C ASP A 28 12.11 14.99 -35.70
N MET A 29 12.53 13.84 -35.14
CA MET A 29 11.64 12.67 -34.94
C MET A 29 11.68 12.00 -33.56
N THR A 30 12.16 12.69 -32.51
CA THR A 30 12.06 12.17 -31.13
C THR A 30 11.14 12.99 -30.21
N GLY A 31 10.37 13.94 -30.76
CA GLY A 31 9.64 14.94 -29.98
C GLY A 31 8.11 14.89 -29.98
N ARG A 32 7.43 13.90 -30.60
CA ARG A 32 5.99 14.04 -30.93
C ARG A 32 4.99 12.94 -30.56
N GLU A 33 5.31 11.99 -29.67
CA GLU A 33 4.32 10.94 -29.31
C GLU A 33 3.76 10.89 -27.88
N ASN A 34 4.27 11.65 -26.90
CA ASN A 34 3.92 11.34 -25.49
C ASN A 34 2.95 12.29 -24.77
N ASN A 35 2.20 13.13 -25.48
CA ASN A 35 1.17 13.98 -24.85
C ASN A 35 -0.27 13.52 -25.13
N ARG A 36 -0.49 12.20 -25.25
CA ARG A 36 -1.85 11.67 -25.08
C ARG A 36 -2.17 11.74 -23.60
N HIS A 37 -3.13 12.59 -23.22
CA HIS A 37 -3.73 12.54 -21.89
C HIS A 37 -4.21 11.12 -21.63
N ARG A 38 -3.52 10.38 -20.77
CA ARG A 38 -3.91 9.01 -20.40
C ARG A 38 -4.87 9.08 -19.23
N PHE A 39 -5.98 8.36 -19.37
CA PHE A 39 -6.92 8.15 -18.28
C PHE A 39 -6.53 6.89 -17.51
N PRO A 40 -6.89 6.73 -16.23
CA PRO A 40 -6.53 5.53 -15.47
C PRO A 40 -7.04 4.25 -16.13
N LYS A 41 -8.24 4.29 -16.73
CA LYS A 41 -8.82 3.17 -17.46
C LYS A 41 -7.94 2.64 -18.60
N ASP A 42 -7.10 3.48 -19.19
CA ASP A 42 -6.24 3.10 -20.32
C ASP A 42 -4.94 2.40 -19.84
N ASN A 43 -4.61 2.54 -18.56
CA ASN A 43 -3.35 2.07 -17.99
C ASN A 43 -3.52 0.97 -16.93
N TYR A 44 -4.74 0.80 -16.40
CA TYR A 44 -5.10 -0.19 -15.39
C TYR A 44 -5.09 -1.61 -15.95
N ASN A 45 -4.47 -2.54 -15.21
CA ASN A 45 -4.48 -3.95 -15.50
C ASN A 45 -4.91 -4.77 -14.27
N LYS A 46 -6.09 -5.38 -14.37
CA LYS A 46 -6.66 -6.25 -13.33
C LYS A 46 -5.77 -7.46 -13.01
N SER A 47 -5.25 -8.14 -14.03
CA SER A 47 -4.45 -9.36 -13.87
C SER A 47 -3.10 -9.09 -13.20
N ASN A 48 -2.56 -7.88 -13.36
CA ASN A 48 -1.35 -7.44 -12.66
C ASN A 48 -1.61 -7.03 -11.20
N GLY A 49 -2.88 -6.96 -10.79
CA GLY A 49 -3.26 -6.51 -9.46
C GLY A 49 -3.03 -5.02 -9.24
N ASP A 50 -3.20 -4.19 -10.27
CA ASP A 50 -3.00 -2.75 -10.14
C ASP A 50 -3.90 -2.15 -9.04
N LEU A 51 -3.35 -1.18 -8.28
CA LEU A 51 -4.00 -0.62 -7.09
C LEU A 51 -4.19 0.88 -7.20
N PHE A 52 -5.35 1.35 -6.77
CA PHE A 52 -5.70 2.77 -6.66
C PHE A 52 -5.43 3.30 -5.24
N TYR A 53 -4.79 4.46 -5.18
CA TYR A 53 -4.44 5.20 -3.97
C TYR A 53 -4.95 6.64 -4.04
N GLY A 54 -5.08 7.29 -2.89
CA GLY A 54 -5.66 8.63 -2.77
C GLY A 54 -6.79 8.66 -1.74
N LEU A 55 -7.39 9.84 -1.57
CA LEU A 55 -8.58 10.00 -0.71
C LEU A 55 -9.72 9.11 -1.21
N ALA A 56 -10.43 8.46 -0.29
CA ALA A 56 -11.45 7.46 -0.64
C ALA A 56 -12.53 8.00 -1.60
N LEU A 57 -13.02 9.22 -1.34
CA LEU A 57 -14.02 9.87 -2.18
C LEU A 57 -13.48 10.14 -3.59
N GLU A 58 -12.24 10.64 -3.69
CA GLU A 58 -11.64 11.03 -4.96
C GLU A 58 -11.24 9.81 -5.78
N ARG A 59 -10.49 8.86 -5.20
CA ARG A 59 -10.11 7.62 -5.90
C ARG A 59 -11.32 6.82 -6.39
N GLY A 60 -12.44 6.87 -5.66
CA GLY A 60 -13.67 6.21 -6.05
C GLY A 60 -14.22 6.69 -7.40
N LYS A 61 -14.01 7.97 -7.75
CA LYS A 61 -14.42 8.52 -9.06
C LYS A 61 -13.62 7.87 -10.19
N TYR A 62 -12.30 7.82 -10.06
CA TYR A 62 -11.38 7.21 -11.04
C TYR A 62 -11.56 5.70 -11.16
N ILE A 63 -11.83 5.02 -10.04
CA ILE A 63 -12.15 3.59 -10.06
C ILE A 63 -13.44 3.34 -10.87
N LYS A 64 -14.49 4.17 -10.69
CA LYS A 64 -15.74 4.03 -11.45
C LYS A 64 -15.57 4.27 -12.95
N GLU A 65 -14.64 5.11 -13.37
CA GLU A 65 -14.30 5.27 -14.79
C GLU A 65 -13.65 4.00 -15.39
N THR A 66 -12.94 3.24 -14.56
CA THR A 66 -12.24 2.01 -14.94
C THR A 66 -13.15 0.77 -14.82
N ASN A 67 -13.98 0.74 -13.79
CA ASN A 67 -14.96 -0.30 -13.50
C ASN A 67 -16.23 0.36 -12.91
N PRO A 68 -17.22 0.69 -13.75
CA PRO A 68 -18.45 1.39 -13.31
C PRO A 68 -19.25 0.66 -12.22
N ASN A 69 -19.13 -0.67 -12.16
CA ASN A 69 -19.82 -1.52 -11.21
C ASN A 69 -18.99 -1.80 -9.95
N PHE A 70 -17.85 -1.13 -9.77
CA PHE A 70 -17.00 -1.35 -8.61
C PHE A 70 -17.75 -0.99 -7.32
N ASN A 71 -17.83 -2.00 -6.47
CA ASN A 71 -18.26 -1.94 -5.09
C ASN A 71 -17.22 -2.68 -4.25
N GLN A 72 -16.57 -1.97 -3.32
CA GLN A 72 -15.52 -2.51 -2.47
C GLN A 72 -16.02 -3.59 -1.48
N ASP A 73 -17.31 -3.57 -1.16
CA ASP A 73 -17.95 -4.50 -0.23
C ASP A 73 -18.55 -5.72 -0.96
N ASP A 74 -18.56 -5.69 -2.29
CA ASP A 74 -18.98 -6.82 -3.11
C ASP A 74 -17.81 -7.78 -3.32
N PRO A 75 -17.85 -8.99 -2.74
CA PRO A 75 -16.79 -9.98 -2.90
C PRO A 75 -16.65 -10.44 -4.34
N GLU A 76 -17.60 -10.12 -5.24
CA GLU A 76 -17.51 -10.44 -6.66
C GLU A 76 -16.57 -9.50 -7.45
N ASN A 77 -16.26 -8.32 -6.93
CA ASN A 77 -15.43 -7.33 -7.61
C ASN A 77 -13.93 -7.58 -7.50
N ALA A 78 -13.16 -6.97 -8.42
CA ALA A 78 -11.70 -7.00 -8.39
C ALA A 78 -11.15 -6.21 -7.19
N ALA A 79 -10.06 -6.69 -6.58
CA ALA A 79 -9.38 -5.99 -5.49
C ALA A 79 -8.54 -4.80 -6.02
N MET A 80 -9.22 -3.72 -6.41
CA MET A 80 -8.61 -2.50 -6.99
C MET A 80 -7.96 -1.58 -5.94
N ILE A 81 -8.12 -1.88 -4.65
CA ILE A 81 -7.56 -1.11 -3.53
C ILE A 81 -6.98 -2.06 -2.49
N ILE A 82 -5.92 -1.63 -1.81
CA ILE A 82 -5.23 -2.44 -0.79
C ILE A 82 -6.12 -2.73 0.43
N ASP A 83 -7.13 -1.91 0.66
CA ASP A 83 -8.13 -2.02 1.72
C ASP A 83 -8.84 -3.39 1.67
N VAL A 84 -9.08 -3.96 0.47
CA VAL A 84 -9.71 -5.28 0.30
C VAL A 84 -8.87 -6.37 0.98
N TYR A 85 -7.56 -6.37 0.76
CA TYR A 85 -6.64 -7.34 1.37
C TYR A 85 -6.56 -7.15 2.89
N ASN A 86 -6.41 -5.90 3.35
CA ASN A 86 -6.32 -5.60 4.78
C ASN A 86 -7.62 -5.97 5.54
N ASN A 87 -8.77 -5.72 4.92
CA ASN A 87 -10.07 -6.07 5.49
C ASN A 87 -10.28 -7.58 5.49
N GLY A 88 -9.87 -8.29 4.43
CA GLY A 88 -9.88 -9.76 4.39
C GLY A 88 -9.10 -10.39 5.54
N ILE A 89 -7.87 -9.91 5.78
CA ILE A 89 -7.05 -10.35 6.94
C ILE A 89 -7.75 -10.04 8.26
N SER A 90 -8.26 -8.83 8.43
CA SER A 90 -8.97 -8.46 9.66
C SER A 90 -10.18 -9.35 9.90
N MET A 91 -10.94 -9.66 8.84
CA MET A 91 -12.13 -10.51 8.91
C MET A 91 -11.79 -11.95 9.29
N ILE A 92 -10.75 -12.54 8.70
CA ILE A 92 -10.26 -13.88 9.06
C ILE A 92 -9.86 -13.92 10.54
N ILE A 93 -9.11 -12.91 11.00
CA ILE A 93 -8.69 -12.81 12.41
C ILE A 93 -9.91 -12.72 13.33
N LEU A 94 -10.81 -11.78 13.08
CA LEU A 94 -11.99 -11.56 13.92
C LEU A 94 -12.89 -12.80 13.96
N ASN A 95 -13.17 -13.42 12.82
CA ASN A 95 -13.96 -14.66 12.75
C ASN A 95 -13.32 -15.81 13.52
N SER A 96 -11.98 -15.92 13.49
CA SER A 96 -11.28 -16.96 14.23
C SER A 96 -11.32 -16.78 15.76
N ASN A 97 -11.65 -15.57 16.22
CA ASN A 97 -11.78 -15.21 17.63
C ASN A 97 -13.22 -15.30 18.17
N VAL A 98 -14.20 -15.59 17.31
CA VAL A 98 -15.57 -15.88 17.71
C VAL A 98 -15.67 -17.32 18.25
N LYS A 99 -16.29 -17.51 19.42
CA LYS A 99 -16.55 -18.85 19.97
C LYS A 99 -17.49 -19.61 19.01
N LYS A 100 -17.09 -20.80 18.54
CA LYS A 100 -17.99 -21.73 17.86
C LYS A 100 -18.76 -22.51 18.92
N THR A 101 -20.07 -22.29 19.04
CA THR A 101 -20.95 -23.20 19.80
C THR A 101 -21.29 -24.40 18.91
N PRO A 102 -21.26 -25.66 19.39
CA PRO A 102 -21.64 -26.83 18.60
C PRO A 102 -23.15 -26.81 18.34
N THR A 103 -23.56 -27.06 17.11
CA THR A 103 -24.95 -26.85 16.68
C THR A 103 -25.59 -28.15 16.25
N ASN A 104 -26.44 -28.70 17.12
CA ASN A 104 -27.58 -29.51 16.71
C ASN A 104 -28.81 -28.93 17.41
N ARG A 105 -29.84 -28.56 16.62
CA ARG A 105 -31.15 -27.97 17.01
C ARG A 105 -31.22 -26.49 17.47
N LEU A 106 -30.17 -25.70 17.31
CA LEU A 106 -30.04 -24.37 17.94
C LEU A 106 -29.96 -23.20 16.93
N LEU A 107 -30.52 -23.31 15.71
CA LEU A 107 -30.24 -22.36 14.62
C LEU A 107 -30.64 -20.89 14.92
N ASN A 108 -31.66 -20.66 15.75
CA ASN A 108 -32.08 -19.32 16.19
C ASN A 108 -31.28 -18.74 17.37
N PHE A 109 -30.47 -19.55 18.05
CA PHE A 109 -29.64 -19.11 19.18
C PHE A 109 -28.17 -18.93 18.77
N ILE A 110 -27.75 -19.49 17.63
CA ILE A 110 -26.42 -19.29 17.01
C ILE A 110 -26.16 -17.82 16.63
N ASN A 111 -27.17 -17.10 16.13
CA ASN A 111 -27.02 -15.68 15.80
C ASN A 111 -26.86 -14.77 17.04
N ASN A 112 -27.15 -15.29 18.25
CA ASN A 112 -27.06 -14.54 19.50
C ASN A 112 -25.72 -14.72 20.25
N PHE A 113 -24.94 -15.78 19.99
CA PHE A 113 -23.70 -16.07 20.75
C PHE A 113 -22.38 -15.80 20.00
N LYS A 114 -22.38 -15.77 18.66
CA LYS A 114 -21.23 -15.24 17.88
C LYS A 114 -20.89 -13.78 18.23
N LYS A 115 -21.83 -13.11 18.90
CA LYS A 115 -21.81 -11.70 19.26
C LYS A 115 -20.86 -11.35 20.42
N ASP A 116 -20.57 -12.21 21.39
CA ASP A 116 -19.97 -11.69 22.64
C ASP A 116 -18.62 -11.01 22.45
N ARG A 117 -17.57 -11.67 21.92
CA ARG A 117 -16.26 -11.01 21.79
C ARG A 117 -16.23 -9.88 20.77
N LEU A 118 -16.89 -10.05 19.63
CA LEU A 118 -16.91 -9.01 18.60
C LEU A 118 -17.77 -7.82 19.04
N GLN A 119 -18.96 -8.04 19.61
CA GLN A 119 -19.75 -6.96 20.22
C GLN A 119 -19.01 -6.31 21.38
N ASN A 120 -18.34 -7.09 22.22
CA ASN A 120 -17.57 -6.55 23.33
C ASN A 120 -16.44 -5.66 22.82
N LEU A 121 -15.72 -6.10 21.78
CA LEU A 121 -14.75 -5.27 21.08
C LEU A 121 -15.40 -4.02 20.48
N MET A 122 -16.58 -4.14 19.85
CA MET A 122 -17.29 -2.99 19.28
C MET A 122 -17.78 -2.00 20.36
N LYS A 123 -18.15 -2.49 21.55
CA LYS A 123 -18.64 -1.69 22.68
C LYS A 123 -17.51 -1.05 23.48
N ASN A 124 -16.42 -1.76 23.69
CA ASN A 124 -15.28 -1.32 24.49
C ASN A 124 -13.98 -1.88 23.91
N PRO A 125 -13.46 -1.29 22.82
CA PRO A 125 -12.29 -1.86 22.14
C PRO A 125 -11.04 -1.79 23.02
N GLU A 126 -10.94 -0.80 23.90
CA GLU A 126 -9.85 -0.69 24.89
C GLU A 126 -9.73 -1.93 25.78
N LYS A 127 -10.87 -2.41 26.32
CA LYS A 127 -10.90 -3.57 27.20
C LYS A 127 -10.63 -4.88 26.46
N TYR A 128 -11.15 -5.02 25.24
CA TYR A 128 -11.24 -6.32 24.55
C TYR A 128 -10.26 -6.50 23.38
N ALA A 129 -9.54 -5.46 22.93
CA ALA A 129 -8.52 -5.59 21.88
C ALA A 129 -7.40 -6.57 22.25
N LYS A 130 -7.03 -6.63 23.54
CA LYS A 130 -6.02 -7.55 24.08
C LYS A 130 -6.41 -9.03 23.98
N ASP A 131 -7.71 -9.32 23.84
CA ASP A 131 -8.21 -10.70 23.75
C ASP A 131 -8.17 -11.25 22.32
N ILE A 132 -7.84 -10.40 21.33
CA ILE A 132 -7.75 -10.79 19.94
C ILE A 132 -6.46 -11.59 19.70
N LYS A 133 -6.61 -12.84 19.29
CA LYS A 133 -5.52 -13.75 18.97
C LYS A 133 -5.33 -13.84 17.47
N VAL A 134 -4.12 -13.54 17.00
CA VAL A 134 -3.72 -13.79 15.61
C VAL A 134 -3.12 -15.19 15.54
N LYS A 135 -3.75 -16.08 14.76
CA LYS A 135 -3.26 -17.45 14.56
C LYS A 135 -2.14 -17.46 13.50
N SER A 136 -1.24 -18.43 13.55
CA SER A 136 -0.12 -18.53 12.59
C SER A 136 -0.57 -18.99 11.20
N ASP A 137 -1.69 -19.71 11.12
CA ASP A 137 -2.28 -20.30 9.92
C ASP A 137 -3.14 -19.31 9.10
N LEU A 138 -2.80 -18.01 9.11
CA LEU A 138 -3.61 -16.99 8.42
C LEU A 138 -3.61 -17.17 6.91
N ARG A 139 -2.46 -17.54 6.33
CA ARG A 139 -2.30 -17.68 4.89
C ARG A 139 -3.14 -18.84 4.36
N GLU A 140 -3.16 -19.93 5.10
CA GLU A 140 -3.88 -21.17 4.81
C GLU A 140 -5.40 -21.01 4.91
N LYS A 141 -5.87 -19.93 5.55
CA LYS A 141 -7.30 -19.60 5.65
C LYS A 141 -7.84 -18.79 4.48
N ILE A 142 -6.97 -18.30 3.60
CA ILE A 142 -7.43 -17.64 2.38
C ILE A 142 -7.88 -18.72 1.41
N SER A 143 -9.11 -18.60 0.92
CA SER A 143 -9.65 -19.62 0.03
C SER A 143 -8.94 -19.61 -1.33
N SER A 144 -8.79 -20.76 -1.97
CA SER A 144 -8.21 -20.85 -3.32
C SER A 144 -8.94 -19.94 -4.32
N ARG A 145 -10.28 -19.84 -4.18
CA ARG A 145 -11.11 -18.93 -4.96
C ARG A 145 -10.72 -17.46 -4.78
N GLU A 146 -10.41 -17.04 -3.55
CA GLU A 146 -9.91 -15.68 -3.29
C GLU A 146 -8.52 -15.46 -3.86
N ILE A 147 -7.63 -16.47 -3.81
CA ILE A 147 -6.28 -16.39 -4.39
C ILE A 147 -6.36 -16.20 -5.91
N GLU A 148 -7.20 -16.98 -6.60
CA GLU A 148 -7.40 -16.86 -8.04
C GLU A 148 -8.00 -15.50 -8.42
N LYS A 149 -8.88 -14.97 -7.57
CA LYS A 149 -9.58 -13.72 -7.82
C LYS A 149 -8.72 -12.49 -7.55
N TYR A 150 -7.93 -12.52 -6.48
CA TYR A 150 -7.14 -11.39 -5.98
C TYR A 150 -5.65 -11.70 -6.14
N PRO A 151 -5.03 -11.21 -7.24
CA PRO A 151 -3.73 -11.69 -7.70
C PRO A 151 -2.57 -11.36 -6.75
N LEU A 152 -2.77 -10.47 -5.76
CA LEU A 152 -1.72 -10.04 -4.85
C LEU A 152 -1.68 -10.78 -3.51
N TRP A 153 -2.50 -11.80 -3.27
CA TRP A 153 -2.46 -12.49 -1.97
C TRP A 153 -1.09 -13.07 -1.65
N ASN A 154 -0.41 -13.67 -2.63
CA ASN A 154 0.95 -14.16 -2.45
C ASN A 154 1.94 -13.03 -2.18
N ASP A 155 1.91 -11.95 -2.99
CA ASP A 155 2.78 -10.79 -2.77
C ASP A 155 2.54 -10.13 -1.41
N TYR A 156 1.31 -10.15 -0.92
CA TYR A 156 0.91 -9.55 0.36
C TYR A 156 1.63 -10.25 1.51
N PHE A 157 1.56 -11.59 1.56
CA PHE A 157 2.26 -12.35 2.60
C PHE A 157 3.78 -12.30 2.43
N GLU A 158 4.28 -12.45 1.20
CA GLU A 158 5.73 -12.42 0.95
C GLU A 158 6.35 -11.06 1.30
N SER A 159 5.71 -9.96 0.90
CA SER A 159 6.15 -8.61 1.28
C SER A 159 6.00 -8.37 2.78
N GLY A 160 4.96 -8.96 3.39
CA GLY A 160 4.74 -8.89 4.84
C GLY A 160 5.86 -9.57 5.63
N ILE A 161 6.27 -10.77 5.22
CA ILE A 161 7.38 -11.52 5.84
C ILE A 161 8.68 -10.72 5.78
N ARG A 162 8.97 -10.07 4.65
CA ARG A 162 10.18 -9.24 4.48
C ARG A 162 10.14 -7.95 5.31
N ASN A 163 8.95 -7.44 5.64
CA ASN A 163 8.78 -6.18 6.34
C ASN A 163 8.56 -6.40 7.84
N LYS A 164 9.62 -6.23 8.65
CA LYS A 164 9.56 -6.35 10.12
C LYS A 164 8.47 -5.49 10.78
N LYS A 165 8.11 -4.34 10.18
CA LYS A 165 7.03 -3.48 10.70
C LYS A 165 5.65 -4.01 10.37
N PHE A 166 5.52 -4.91 9.39
CA PHE A 166 4.27 -5.55 8.99
C PHE A 166 4.11 -6.97 9.57
N ASN A 167 4.45 -7.15 10.85
CA ASN A 167 4.05 -8.35 11.57
C ASN A 167 2.62 -8.18 12.10
N ILE A 168 1.66 -8.91 11.52
CA ILE A 168 0.24 -8.78 11.85
C ILE A 168 -0.03 -9.08 13.33
N ALA A 169 0.58 -10.10 13.92
CA ALA A 169 0.40 -10.42 15.33
C ALA A 169 0.88 -9.27 16.24
N GLU A 170 2.06 -8.72 15.94
CA GLU A 170 2.60 -7.58 16.68
C GLU A 170 1.77 -6.31 16.47
N ILE A 171 1.21 -6.07 15.28
CA ILE A 171 0.31 -4.93 15.04
C ILE A 171 -0.90 -4.97 15.98
N PHE A 172 -1.53 -6.13 16.16
CA PHE A 172 -2.69 -6.26 17.04
C PHE A 172 -2.30 -6.11 18.52
N LYS A 173 -1.17 -6.69 18.94
CA LYS A 173 -0.61 -6.49 20.29
C LYS A 173 -0.29 -5.02 20.56
N GLU A 174 0.38 -4.35 19.62
CA GLU A 174 0.75 -2.94 19.71
C GLU A 174 -0.50 -2.06 19.82
N THR A 175 -1.50 -2.28 18.97
CA THR A 175 -2.80 -1.59 19.01
C THR A 175 -3.47 -1.71 20.38
N ALA A 176 -3.45 -2.90 20.98
CA ALA A 176 -4.05 -3.13 22.30
C ALA A 176 -3.23 -2.47 23.43
N SER A 177 -1.90 -2.60 23.39
CA SER A 177 -1.01 -2.07 24.44
C SER A 177 -0.94 -0.55 24.50
N GLN A 178 -1.14 0.12 23.36
CA GLN A 178 -1.04 1.57 23.22
C GLN A 178 -2.40 2.20 22.87
N TYR A 179 -3.50 1.52 23.21
CA TYR A 179 -4.83 1.95 22.83
C TYR A 179 -5.09 3.41 23.22
N ASN A 180 -5.67 4.21 22.32
CA ASN A 180 -5.90 5.65 22.46
C ASN A 180 -4.64 6.54 22.66
N SER A 181 -3.43 6.01 22.48
CA SER A 181 -2.21 6.85 22.54
C SER A 181 -2.11 7.83 21.36
N ASP A 182 -2.58 7.41 20.18
CA ASP A 182 -2.72 8.23 18.99
C ASP A 182 -3.86 7.70 18.10
N TYR A 183 -4.13 8.41 16.99
CA TYR A 183 -5.15 8.05 16.01
C TYR A 183 -5.03 6.61 15.49
N TYR A 184 -3.82 6.08 15.36
CA TYR A 184 -3.56 4.78 14.76
C TYR A 184 -3.66 3.62 15.74
N HIS A 185 -3.44 3.86 17.02
CA HIS A 185 -3.69 2.88 18.08
C HIS A 185 -5.15 2.92 18.54
N THR A 186 -6.05 2.88 17.56
CA THR A 186 -7.49 2.77 17.76
C THR A 186 -8.07 1.76 16.79
N TRP A 187 -9.31 1.35 17.05
CA TRP A 187 -10.07 0.52 16.13
C TRP A 187 -10.99 1.37 15.27
N HIS A 188 -11.12 0.97 14.01
CA HIS A 188 -12.22 1.41 13.18
C HIS A 188 -13.34 0.36 13.26
N ILE A 189 -14.53 0.81 13.63
CA ILE A 189 -15.73 -0.01 13.81
C ILE A 189 -16.88 0.73 13.14
N GLN A 190 -17.02 0.60 11.81
CA GLN A 190 -18.12 1.22 11.05
C GLN A 190 -18.38 0.45 9.75
N GLY A 191 -19.63 0.43 9.29
CA GLY A 191 -19.97 -0.03 7.92
C GLY A 191 -19.66 -1.50 7.63
N GLY A 192 -19.83 -2.39 8.61
CA GLY A 192 -19.60 -3.84 8.42
C GLY A 192 -18.14 -4.28 8.46
N ASN A 193 -17.18 -3.34 8.41
CA ASN A 193 -15.76 -3.62 8.49
C ASN A 193 -15.20 -3.19 9.87
N SER A 194 -14.44 -4.08 10.51
CA SER A 194 -13.76 -3.82 11.78
C SER A 194 -12.30 -4.15 11.66
N ALA A 195 -11.42 -3.19 11.96
CA ALA A 195 -9.98 -3.37 11.87
C ALA A 195 -9.21 -2.41 12.78
N SER A 196 -8.01 -2.82 13.19
CA SER A 196 -7.02 -1.90 13.75
C SER A 196 -6.64 -0.85 12.70
N ARG A 197 -6.66 0.43 13.05
CA ARG A 197 -6.16 1.49 12.14
C ARG A 197 -4.66 1.37 11.89
N LEU A 198 -3.91 0.75 12.80
CA LEU A 198 -2.49 0.46 12.63
C LEU A 198 -2.27 -0.61 11.53
N LEU A 199 -3.16 -1.61 11.43
CA LEU A 199 -3.15 -2.56 10.32
C LEU A 199 -3.31 -1.84 8.99
N TRP A 200 -4.31 -0.97 8.86
CA TRP A 200 -4.52 -0.17 7.65
C TRP A 200 -3.31 0.72 7.33
N LYS A 201 -2.76 1.43 8.31
CA LYS A 201 -1.59 2.31 8.13
C LYS A 201 -0.38 1.57 7.58
N ARG A 202 -0.12 0.36 8.09
CA ARG A 202 1.08 -0.41 7.71
C ARG A 202 0.82 -1.25 6.46
N GLY A 203 -0.36 -1.85 6.36
CA GLY A 203 -0.80 -2.66 5.23
C GLY A 203 -0.98 -1.84 3.96
N SER A 204 -1.39 -0.57 4.06
CA SER A 204 -1.48 0.26 2.86
C SER A 204 -0.13 0.58 2.23
N LYS A 205 0.94 0.70 3.03
CA LYS A 205 2.32 0.80 2.50
C LYS A 205 2.80 -0.51 1.90
N LEU A 206 2.25 -1.64 2.37
CA LEU A 206 2.57 -2.95 1.83
C LEU A 206 2.15 -3.06 0.37
N GLY A 207 1.01 -2.49 -0.02
CA GLY A 207 0.60 -2.48 -1.43
C GLY A 207 1.56 -1.71 -2.33
N ILE A 208 2.11 -0.60 -1.86
CA ILE A 208 3.18 0.12 -2.57
C ILE A 208 4.46 -0.72 -2.61
N GLU A 209 4.78 -1.45 -1.54
CA GLU A 209 5.94 -2.35 -1.50
C GLU A 209 5.81 -3.53 -2.47
N MET A 210 4.61 -4.11 -2.61
CA MET A 210 4.31 -5.14 -3.61
C MET A 210 4.59 -4.60 -5.01
N ALA A 211 4.04 -3.43 -5.33
CA ALA A 211 4.27 -2.75 -6.60
C ALA A 211 5.73 -2.38 -6.83
N ALA A 212 6.51 -2.08 -5.78
CA ALA A 212 7.95 -1.84 -5.88
C ALA A 212 8.78 -3.12 -6.07
N SER A 213 8.23 -4.30 -5.76
CA SER A 213 8.99 -5.56 -5.72
C SER A 213 8.68 -6.53 -6.85
N ASN A 214 7.43 -6.59 -7.32
CA ASN A 214 6.97 -7.66 -8.22
C ASN A 214 7.02 -7.31 -9.73
N GLN A 215 7.53 -6.13 -10.09
CA GLN A 215 7.73 -5.60 -11.44
C GLN A 215 6.48 -5.47 -12.34
N ARG A 216 5.34 -6.07 -11.99
CA ARG A 216 4.10 -6.07 -12.80
C ARG A 216 3.03 -5.11 -12.30
N THR A 217 2.92 -4.92 -10.99
CA THR A 217 1.83 -4.14 -10.39
C THR A 217 2.13 -2.66 -10.52
N LYS A 218 1.12 -1.91 -10.97
CA LYS A 218 1.13 -0.46 -10.99
C LYS A 218 0.33 0.14 -9.83
N ILE A 219 0.73 1.34 -9.46
CA ILE A 219 0.04 2.21 -8.51
C ILE A 219 -0.58 3.36 -9.29
N HIS A 220 -1.89 3.54 -9.16
CA HIS A 220 -2.62 4.70 -9.66
C HIS A 220 -2.92 5.63 -8.49
N PHE A 221 -2.16 6.72 -8.35
CA PHE A 221 -2.24 7.61 -7.21
C PHE A 221 -3.00 8.90 -7.57
N ILE A 222 -4.17 9.08 -6.97
CA ILE A 222 -5.02 10.25 -7.16
C ILE A 222 -4.57 11.36 -6.22
N LEU A 223 -4.26 12.52 -6.80
CA LEU A 223 -3.80 13.72 -6.09
C LEU A 223 -4.94 14.67 -5.71
N ASP A 224 -6.12 14.51 -6.29
CA ASP A 224 -7.27 15.38 -6.04
C ASP A 224 -7.62 15.45 -4.53
N GLY A 225 -7.90 16.67 -4.07
CA GLY A 225 -8.23 16.95 -2.67
C GLY A 225 -7.05 16.86 -1.69
N LEU A 226 -5.84 16.52 -2.14
CA LEU A 226 -4.66 16.50 -1.28
C LEU A 226 -4.02 17.89 -1.17
N ASN A 227 -3.74 18.32 0.06
CA ASN A 227 -2.85 19.43 0.31
C ASN A 227 -1.39 18.91 0.43
N ILE A 228 -0.63 19.00 -0.66
CA ILE A 228 0.73 18.45 -0.76
C ILE A 228 1.69 19.07 0.26
N GLU A 229 1.60 20.39 0.50
CA GLU A 229 2.42 21.09 1.47
C GLU A 229 2.19 20.55 2.89
N GLN A 230 0.93 20.39 3.29
CA GLN A 230 0.57 19.84 4.60
C GLN A 230 1.02 18.37 4.76
N ILE A 231 1.00 17.61 3.66
CA ILE A 231 1.53 16.24 3.63
C ILE A 231 3.04 16.24 3.87
N VAL A 232 3.80 17.03 3.13
CA VAL A 232 5.26 17.10 3.24
C VAL A 232 5.68 17.54 4.65
N ASN A 233 5.02 18.57 5.18
CA ASN A 233 5.28 19.13 6.51
C ASN A 233 4.71 18.28 7.67
N LYS A 234 3.99 17.19 7.37
CA LYS A 234 3.35 16.31 8.38
C LYS A 234 2.47 17.07 9.37
N ILE A 235 1.66 18.00 8.86
CA ILE A 235 0.75 18.80 9.68
C ILE A 235 -0.18 17.86 10.46
N LYS A 236 -0.15 18.03 11.79
CA LYS A 236 -0.86 17.21 12.75
C LYS A 236 -2.31 17.64 12.88
N GLY A 237 -3.12 16.73 13.40
CA GLY A 237 -4.49 17.07 13.76
C GLY A 237 -4.57 17.85 15.07
N PRO A 238 -5.77 18.34 15.41
CA PRO A 238 -5.98 19.16 16.60
C PRO A 238 -5.83 18.38 17.91
N THR A 239 -5.92 17.05 17.87
CA THR A 239 -5.73 16.17 19.04
C THR A 239 -4.99 14.89 18.64
N PRO A 240 -4.36 14.16 19.58
CA PRO A 240 -3.69 12.90 19.28
C PRO A 240 -4.58 11.85 18.59
N LEU A 241 -5.89 11.89 18.86
CA LEU A 241 -6.89 10.95 18.34
C LEU A 241 -7.55 11.39 17.03
N LYS A 242 -7.18 12.55 16.48
CA LYS A 242 -7.67 13.03 15.18
C LYS A 242 -6.48 13.21 14.25
N ALA A 243 -6.41 12.41 13.19
CA ALA A 243 -5.35 12.58 12.19
C ALA A 243 -5.47 13.93 11.48
N GLY A 244 -4.37 14.67 11.42
CA GLY A 244 -4.24 15.80 10.53
C GLY A 244 -4.10 15.39 9.06
N PRO A 245 -4.15 16.38 8.15
CA PRO A 245 -3.94 16.17 6.72
C PRO A 245 -2.58 15.51 6.44
N GLY A 246 -1.53 15.90 7.17
CA GLY A 246 -0.21 15.27 7.10
C GLY A 246 -0.07 13.97 7.89
N GLU A 247 -1.03 13.61 8.73
CA GLU A 247 -0.99 12.36 9.50
C GLU A 247 -1.88 11.28 8.91
N SER A 248 -2.69 11.55 7.89
CA SER A 248 -3.56 10.57 7.25
C SER A 248 -2.78 9.37 6.66
N ILE A 249 -3.51 8.27 6.40
CA ILE A 249 -2.96 7.08 5.72
C ILE A 249 -2.46 7.49 4.33
N THR A 250 -3.27 8.21 3.55
CA THR A 250 -2.90 8.71 2.21
C THR A 250 -1.66 9.60 2.22
N ALA A 251 -1.54 10.52 3.19
CA ALA A 251 -0.31 11.30 3.35
C ALA A 251 0.91 10.42 3.63
N SER A 252 0.72 9.36 4.41
CA SER A 252 1.78 8.40 4.71
C SER A 252 2.14 7.51 3.53
N GLU A 253 1.18 7.18 2.67
CA GLU A 253 1.37 6.45 1.40
C GLU A 253 2.17 7.29 0.41
N LEU A 254 1.77 8.56 0.19
CA LEU A 254 2.46 9.43 -0.77
C LEU A 254 3.93 9.66 -0.39
N ARG A 255 4.20 9.87 0.90
CA ARG A 255 5.58 9.96 1.40
C ARG A 255 6.33 8.63 1.34
N TYR A 256 5.63 7.51 1.48
CA TYR A 256 6.25 6.20 1.28
C TYR A 256 6.64 6.01 -0.18
N ALA A 257 5.78 6.40 -1.12
CA ALA A 257 6.07 6.40 -2.55
C ALA A 257 7.26 7.30 -2.88
N TYR A 258 7.31 8.55 -2.36
CA TYR A 258 8.45 9.45 -2.55
C TYR A 258 9.79 8.83 -2.12
N ARG A 259 9.83 8.15 -0.97
CA ARG A 259 11.05 7.48 -0.49
C ARG A 259 11.46 6.29 -1.34
N ASN A 260 10.51 5.65 -2.01
CA ASN A 260 10.75 4.49 -2.87
C ASN A 260 10.65 4.85 -4.37
N ARG A 261 10.67 6.15 -4.72
CA ARG A 261 10.37 6.63 -6.08
C ARG A 261 11.25 6.00 -7.15
N ALA A 262 12.54 5.77 -6.86
CA ALA A 262 13.46 5.09 -7.78
C ALA A 262 13.03 3.64 -8.06
N ARG A 263 12.62 2.91 -7.02
CA ARG A 263 12.08 1.55 -7.19
C ARG A 263 10.74 1.59 -7.93
N LEU A 264 9.91 2.60 -7.71
CA LEU A 264 8.59 2.73 -8.33
C LEU A 264 8.60 3.35 -9.74
N ALA A 265 9.78 3.69 -10.29
CA ALA A 265 9.90 4.30 -11.61
C ALA A 265 9.16 3.46 -12.67
N GLY A 266 8.31 4.12 -13.47
CA GLY A 266 7.47 3.48 -14.49
C GLY A 266 6.31 2.62 -13.95
N ARG A 267 6.15 2.49 -12.63
CA ARG A 267 5.09 1.71 -11.98
C ARG A 267 4.12 2.54 -11.15
N ILE A 268 4.47 3.77 -10.81
CA ILE A 268 3.54 4.71 -10.18
C ILE A 268 3.11 5.78 -11.18
N HIS A 269 1.81 5.96 -11.31
CA HIS A 269 1.16 6.94 -12.17
C HIS A 269 0.33 7.88 -11.31
N PHE A 270 0.43 9.18 -11.55
CA PHE A 270 -0.28 10.19 -10.78
C PHE A 270 -1.43 10.76 -11.59
N TYR A 271 -2.55 11.04 -10.93
CA TYR A 271 -3.73 11.60 -11.59
C TYR A 271 -4.24 12.84 -10.84
N GLU A 272 -4.55 13.88 -11.59
CA GLU A 272 -5.12 15.14 -11.10
C GLU A 272 -6.15 15.62 -12.13
N ASN A 273 -7.37 15.97 -11.68
CA ASN A 273 -8.48 16.41 -12.54
C ASN A 273 -8.81 15.46 -13.71
N GLY A 274 -8.87 14.17 -13.45
CA GLY A 274 -9.26 13.13 -14.42
C GLY A 274 -8.14 12.68 -15.36
N LYS A 275 -6.93 13.26 -15.27
CA LYS A 275 -5.85 13.03 -16.25
C LYS A 275 -4.55 12.66 -15.55
N GLU A 276 -3.75 11.84 -16.23
CA GLU A 276 -2.38 11.55 -15.79
C GLU A 276 -1.54 12.83 -15.75
N THR A 277 -0.72 12.98 -14.71
CA THR A 277 0.14 14.14 -14.45
C THR A 277 1.52 13.67 -13.96
N ILE A 278 2.49 14.58 -13.93
CA ILE A 278 3.83 14.31 -13.39
C ILE A 278 3.78 14.08 -11.88
N ALA A 279 4.81 13.44 -11.33
CA ALA A 279 4.86 13.20 -9.89
C ALA A 279 4.92 14.51 -9.10
N PRO A 280 4.33 14.57 -7.89
CA PRO A 280 4.29 15.80 -7.11
C PRO A 280 5.68 16.29 -6.68
N TRP A 281 6.67 15.40 -6.61
CA TRP A 281 8.07 15.74 -6.32
C TRP A 281 8.86 16.21 -7.55
N ASP A 282 8.35 15.98 -8.76
CA ASP A 282 8.90 16.57 -9.98
C ASP A 282 8.23 17.94 -10.25
N LYS A 283 6.95 18.09 -9.87
CA LYS A 283 6.20 19.36 -9.92
C LYS A 283 6.75 20.42 -8.96
N ASP A 284 7.11 20.03 -7.73
CA ASP A 284 7.72 20.92 -6.73
C ASP A 284 8.87 20.21 -5.98
N PRO A 285 10.07 20.13 -6.59
CA PRO A 285 11.22 19.46 -5.97
C PRO A 285 11.66 20.12 -4.65
N GLU A 286 11.59 21.44 -4.57
CA GLU A 286 12.04 22.21 -3.40
C GLU A 286 11.20 21.91 -2.16
N LEU A 287 9.88 21.81 -2.30
CA LEU A 287 9.00 21.39 -1.22
C LEU A 287 9.36 19.97 -0.77
N TRP A 288 9.46 19.02 -1.69
CA TRP A 288 9.69 17.61 -1.33
C TRP A 288 11.08 17.37 -0.73
N GLN A 289 12.09 18.17 -1.07
CA GLN A 289 13.41 18.13 -0.42
C GLN A 289 13.36 18.48 1.07
N LYS A 290 12.36 19.26 1.53
CA LYS A 290 12.14 19.55 2.95
C LYS A 290 11.68 18.31 3.74
N TYR A 291 11.10 17.31 3.07
CA TYR A 291 10.65 16.09 3.74
C TYR A 291 11.84 15.26 4.25
N THR A 292 12.01 15.25 5.57
CA THR A 292 12.97 14.36 6.24
C THR A 292 12.26 13.15 6.88
N PRO A 293 12.55 11.91 6.47
CA PRO A 293 12.07 10.72 7.16
C PRO A 293 12.71 10.59 8.55
N LYS A 294 11.94 10.15 9.55
CA LYS A 294 12.43 9.99 10.93
C LYS A 294 13.55 8.95 11.08
N ASN A 295 13.70 8.03 10.12
CA ASN A 295 14.67 6.94 10.17
C ASN A 295 15.63 7.02 8.98
N LYS A 296 16.65 7.90 9.04
CA LYS A 296 17.76 7.93 8.07
C LYS A 296 18.90 6.93 8.40
N ARG A 297 18.94 6.34 9.59
CA ARG A 297 20.08 5.50 10.06
C ARG A 297 20.08 4.02 9.62
N GLY A 298 19.53 3.65 8.47
CA GLY A 298 19.50 2.21 8.12
C GLY A 298 19.23 1.84 6.67
N MET A 299 19.31 2.80 5.76
CA MET A 299 19.31 2.56 4.31
C MET A 299 20.33 3.53 3.72
N GLU A 300 21.61 3.22 3.90
CA GLU A 300 22.65 3.77 3.05
C GLU A 300 22.95 2.75 1.95
N VAL A 301 22.82 3.27 0.73
CA VAL A 301 23.28 2.85 -0.62
C VAL A 301 22.95 1.43 -1.07
#